data_AF-A0A8C6AAI2-F1
#
_entry.id   AF-A0A8C6AAI2-F1
#
_cell.length_a   1.000
_cell.length_b   1.000
_cell.length_c   1.000
_cell.angle_alpha   90.00
_cell.angle_beta   90.00
_cell.angle_gamma   90.00
#
_symmetry.space_group_name_H-M   'P 1'
#
loop_
_entity.id
_entity.type
_entity.pdbx_description
1 polymer ?
#
loop_
_entity_poly.entity_id
_entity_poly.type
_entity_poly.pdbx_seq_one_letter_code
_entity_poly.pdbx_strand_id
1 'polypeptide(L)'
;MVSVLPQDSNLPCIHFFTGTPDPERSVFKPFIFVPHISQLLDTSSPTFELEDPVKKKLHLKSKPDRRHPLYQNHQQALEVINNNEDKARTILDNMRKLEKELFKKMESVLQNKHLDMDEIANLFPQSTKDEIRIYKANITS
;
A
#
# COMPACT_ATOMS: atom_id res chain seq x y z
N MET A 1 12.04 1.44 -6.28
CA MET A 1 11.23 0.39 -6.95
C MET A 1 12.17 -0.71 -7.38
N VAL A 2 11.81 -1.97 -7.13
CA VAL A 2 12.53 -3.15 -7.62
C VAL A 2 11.54 -4.06 -8.34
N SER A 3 12.00 -4.83 -9.32
CA SER A 3 11.16 -5.78 -10.04
C SER A 3 11.94 -7.05 -10.34
N VAL A 4 11.22 -8.17 -10.39
CA VAL A 4 11.76 -9.48 -10.73
C VAL A 4 11.25 -9.86 -12.12
N LEU A 5 12.19 -10.07 -13.03
CA LEU A 5 11.94 -10.60 -14.37
C LEU A 5 12.39 -12.07 -14.39
N PRO A 6 11.47 -13.05 -14.37
CA PRO A 6 11.84 -14.45 -14.45
C PRO A 6 12.40 -14.81 -15.83
N GLN A 7 13.30 -15.80 -15.88
CA GLN A 7 13.82 -16.36 -17.13
C GLN A 7 12.79 -17.27 -17.83
N ASP A 8 11.98 -17.99 -17.05
CA ASP A 8 10.86 -18.79 -17.56
C ASP A 8 9.69 -17.87 -17.90
N SER A 9 9.31 -17.82 -19.18
CA SER A 9 8.21 -16.98 -19.67
C SER A 9 6.83 -17.40 -19.17
N ASN A 10 6.71 -18.57 -18.54
CA ASN A 10 5.47 -19.02 -17.91
C ASN A 10 5.29 -18.45 -16.50
N LEU A 11 6.31 -17.80 -15.93
CA LEU A 11 6.24 -17.16 -14.62
C LEU A 11 5.90 -15.66 -14.75
N PRO A 12 5.20 -15.08 -13.77
CA PRO A 12 4.82 -13.68 -13.82
C PRO A 12 6.00 -12.75 -13.51
N CYS A 13 6.02 -11.57 -14.14
CA CYS A 13 6.86 -10.48 -13.68
C CYS A 13 6.29 -9.91 -12.38
N ILE A 14 7.15 -9.69 -11.38
CA ILE A 14 6.73 -9.18 -10.07
C ILE A 14 7.31 -7.78 -9.88
N HIS A 15 6.45 -6.80 -9.65
CA HIS A 15 6.83 -5.42 -9.38
C HIS A 15 6.58 -5.09 -7.92
N PHE A 16 7.45 -4.29 -7.30
CA PHE A 16 7.29 -3.89 -5.91
C PHE A 16 7.13 -2.38 -5.79
N PHE A 17 6.01 -1.97 -5.20
CA PHE A 17 5.67 -0.58 -4.96
C PHE A 17 5.40 -0.33 -3.47
N THR A 18 5.83 0.82 -2.97
CA THR A 18 5.51 1.26 -1.60
C THR A 18 4.18 2.01 -1.55
N GLY A 19 3.85 2.81 -2.58
CA GLY A 19 2.68 3.69 -2.52
C GLY A 19 2.81 4.80 -1.47
N THR A 20 4.03 5.07 -1.00
CA THR A 20 4.41 6.10 -0.01
C THR A 20 5.81 6.63 -0.37
N PRO A 21 6.18 7.86 0.05
CA PRO A 21 7.46 8.48 -0.34
C PRO A 21 8.67 8.04 0.50
N ASP A 22 8.48 7.39 1.65
CA ASP A 22 9.57 6.91 2.52
C ASP A 22 9.58 5.38 2.60
N PRO A 23 10.41 4.70 1.77
CA PRO A 23 10.46 3.24 1.74
C PRO A 23 11.03 2.62 3.02
N GLU A 24 11.88 3.33 3.78
CA GLU A 24 12.45 2.79 5.03
C GLU A 24 11.41 2.63 6.14
N ARG A 25 10.28 3.33 5.98
CA ARG A 25 9.17 3.37 6.95
C ARG A 25 7.86 2.86 6.35
N SER A 26 7.94 2.10 5.27
CA SER A 26 6.82 1.48 4.57
C SER A 26 7.20 0.06 4.16
N VAL A 27 6.36 -0.58 3.36
CA VAL A 27 6.56 -1.95 2.88
C VAL A 27 6.53 -1.99 1.37
N PHE A 28 7.48 -2.71 0.77
CA PHE A 28 7.44 -3.05 -0.64
C PHE A 28 6.35 -4.09 -0.91
N LYS A 29 5.24 -3.64 -1.51
CA LYS A 29 4.08 -4.48 -1.82
C LYS A 29 4.23 -5.07 -3.21
N PRO A 30 4.08 -6.39 -3.37
CA PRO A 30 4.11 -7.01 -4.67
C PRO A 30 2.88 -6.62 -5.50
N PHE A 31 3.10 -6.48 -6.80
CA PHE A 31 2.10 -6.18 -7.81
C PHE A 31 2.45 -6.97 -9.07
N ILE A 32 1.48 -7.72 -9.57
CA ILE A 32 1.58 -8.49 -10.81
C ILE A 32 0.47 -8.02 -11.74
N PHE A 33 0.81 -7.74 -12.99
CA PHE A 33 -0.18 -7.34 -13.99
C PHE A 33 -1.04 -8.54 -14.38
N VAL A 34 -2.31 -8.52 -13.98
CA VAL A 34 -3.29 -9.57 -14.27
C VAL A 34 -4.63 -8.96 -14.71
N PRO A 35 -5.46 -9.70 -15.46
CA PRO A 35 -6.85 -9.31 -15.71
C PRO A 35 -7.61 -9.11 -14.40
N HIS A 36 -8.65 -8.27 -14.42
CA HIS A 36 -9.56 -8.06 -13.29
C HIS A 36 -8.88 -7.62 -11.98
N ILE A 37 -7.84 -6.77 -12.07
CA ILE A 37 -7.19 -6.20 -10.89
C ILE A 37 -8.21 -5.54 -9.96
N SER A 38 -8.10 -5.82 -8.66
CA SER A 38 -8.95 -5.21 -7.65
C SER A 38 -8.74 -3.69 -7.59
N GLN A 39 -9.80 -2.96 -7.24
CA GLN A 39 -9.73 -1.51 -7.13
C GLN A 39 -8.70 -1.07 -6.09
N LEU A 40 -7.84 -0.14 -6.48
CA LEU A 40 -6.72 0.35 -5.66
C LEU A 40 -7.14 1.52 -4.76
N LEU A 41 -8.23 1.35 -4.00
CA LEU A 41 -8.91 2.43 -3.26
C LEU A 41 -7.99 3.13 -2.26
N ASP A 42 -7.18 2.39 -1.51
CA ASP A 42 -6.31 2.93 -0.45
C ASP A 42 -5.08 3.69 -0.98
N THR A 43 -4.77 3.54 -2.27
CA THR A 43 -3.71 4.24 -3.00
C THR A 43 -4.23 5.18 -4.09
N SER A 44 -5.56 5.31 -4.21
CA SER A 44 -6.20 6.23 -5.13
C SER A 44 -6.49 7.56 -4.44
N SER A 45 -6.12 8.67 -5.09
CA SER A 45 -6.54 9.99 -4.60
C SER A 45 -8.07 10.09 -4.59
N PRO A 46 -8.65 10.76 -3.58
CA PRO A 46 -10.09 11.01 -3.56
C PRO A 46 -10.54 11.80 -4.80
N THR A 47 -11.63 11.33 -5.40
CA THR A 47 -12.38 12.07 -6.43
C THR A 47 -13.44 12.90 -5.74
N PHE A 48 -13.28 14.21 -5.80
CA PHE A 48 -14.34 15.15 -5.44
C PHE A 48 -15.18 15.33 -6.70
N GLU A 49 -16.39 14.80 -6.72
CA GLU A 49 -17.34 15.10 -7.79
C GLU A 49 -17.45 16.62 -7.94
N LEU A 50 -17.61 17.10 -9.17
CA LEU A 50 -17.89 18.50 -9.46
C LEU A 50 -19.25 18.83 -8.84
N GLU A 51 -19.24 19.19 -7.55
CA GLU A 51 -20.45 19.58 -6.83
C GLU A 51 -21.14 20.73 -7.57
N ASP A 52 -22.47 20.71 -7.49
CA ASP A 52 -23.42 21.68 -8.04
C ASP A 52 -22.89 23.12 -8.10
N PRO A 53 -23.19 23.88 -9.17
CA PRO A 53 -22.81 25.30 -9.29
C PRO A 53 -23.25 26.16 -8.10
N VAL A 54 -24.28 25.74 -7.36
CA VAL A 54 -24.80 26.42 -6.16
C VAL A 54 -23.85 26.27 -4.95
N LYS A 55 -23.14 25.15 -4.82
CA LYS A 55 -22.13 24.93 -3.75
C LYS A 55 -20.78 25.59 -4.07
N LYS A 56 -20.52 25.96 -5.33
CA LYS A 56 -19.26 26.63 -5.75
C LYS A 56 -19.00 27.98 -5.06
N LYS A 57 -20.04 28.69 -4.59
CA LYS A 57 -19.86 30.01 -3.94
C LYS A 57 -19.18 29.94 -2.56
N LEU A 58 -19.19 28.77 -1.89
CA LEU A 58 -18.58 28.63 -0.56
C LEU A 58 -17.18 27.97 -0.60
N HIS A 59 -16.92 27.10 -1.58
CA HIS A 59 -15.69 26.28 -1.62
C HIS A 59 -14.48 26.93 -2.31
N LEU A 60 -14.59 28.18 -2.75
CA LEU A 60 -13.51 28.91 -3.44
C LEU A 60 -12.29 29.25 -2.56
N LYS A 61 -12.21 28.76 -1.32
CA LYS A 61 -11.18 29.16 -0.33
C LYS A 61 -10.22 28.06 0.14
N SER A 62 -10.39 26.78 -0.19
CA SER A 62 -9.37 25.76 0.16
C SER A 62 -9.19 24.72 -0.95
N LYS A 63 -7.93 24.41 -1.28
CA LYS A 63 -7.61 23.30 -2.18
C LYS A 63 -8.04 22.00 -1.50
N PRO A 64 -8.78 21.11 -2.18
CA PRO A 64 -9.20 19.84 -1.58
C PRO A 64 -7.99 18.95 -1.27
N ASP A 65 -8.04 18.24 -0.15
CA ASP A 65 -6.99 17.28 0.22
C ASP A 65 -7.02 16.07 -0.71
N ARG A 66 -5.96 15.89 -1.50
CA ARG A 66 -5.83 14.82 -2.50
C ARG A 66 -5.03 13.61 -2.01
N ARG A 67 -4.60 13.62 -0.75
CA ARG A 67 -3.86 12.51 -0.14
C ARG A 67 -4.74 11.25 -0.08
N HIS A 68 -4.23 10.14 -0.60
CA HIS A 68 -4.92 8.85 -0.51
C HIS A 68 -4.81 8.26 0.91
N PRO A 69 -5.68 7.32 1.30
CA PRO A 69 -5.73 6.77 2.66
C PRO A 69 -4.40 6.22 3.19
N LEU A 70 -3.67 5.44 2.39
CA LEU A 70 -2.35 4.91 2.79
C LEU A 70 -1.38 6.04 3.16
N TYR A 71 -1.31 7.11 2.37
CA TYR A 71 -0.40 8.22 2.63
C TYR A 71 -0.78 8.99 3.91
N GLN A 72 -2.07 9.23 4.14
CA GLN A 72 -2.53 9.91 5.36
C GLN A 72 -2.14 9.13 6.63
N ASN A 73 -2.31 7.80 6.62
CA ASN A 73 -1.91 6.95 7.74
C ASN A 73 -0.38 6.87 7.89
N HIS A 74 0.34 6.81 6.77
CA HIS A 74 1.80 6.84 6.77
C HIS A 74 2.33 8.13 7.41
N GLN A 75 1.80 9.31 7.05
CA GLN A 75 2.20 10.58 7.67
C GLN A 75 2.00 10.59 9.19
N GLN A 76 0.85 10.12 9.68
CA GLN A 76 0.60 10.03 11.12
C GLN A 76 1.54 9.04 11.80
N ALA A 77 1.84 7.91 11.16
CA ALA A 77 2.78 6.94 11.68
C ALA A 77 4.20 7.52 11.77
N LEU A 78 4.63 8.35 10.82
CA LEU A 78 5.92 9.03 10.88
C LEU A 78 6.07 9.90 12.12
N GLU A 79 5.00 10.63 12.49
CA GLU A 79 4.99 11.43 13.71
C GLU A 79 5.14 10.55 14.95
N VAL A 80 4.46 9.40 15.02
CA VAL A 80 4.61 8.46 16.14
C VAL A 80 6.01 7.86 16.18
N ILE A 81 6.55 7.41 15.04
CA ILE A 81 7.87 6.78 14.95
C ILE A 81 8.97 7.77 15.39
N ASN A 82 8.84 9.06 15.08
CA ASN A 82 9.83 10.05 15.45
C ASN A 82 9.77 10.47 16.92
N ASN A 83 8.62 10.30 17.59
CA ASN A 83 8.39 10.81 18.94
C ASN A 83 8.32 9.72 20.02
N ASN A 84 8.19 8.44 19.65
CA ASN A 84 8.07 7.33 20.60
C ASN A 84 8.85 6.09 20.12
N GLU A 85 9.97 5.80 20.77
CA GLU A 85 10.90 4.74 20.38
C GLU A 85 10.30 3.32 20.50
N ASP A 86 9.50 3.05 21.54
CA ASP A 86 8.88 1.73 21.74
C ASP A 86 7.82 1.44 20.67
N LYS A 87 6.98 2.44 20.36
CA LYS A 87 6.01 2.36 19.26
C LYS A 87 6.71 2.30 17.91
N ALA A 88 7.80 3.05 17.74
CA ALA A 88 8.62 3.01 16.53
C ALA A 88 9.13 1.60 16.25
N ARG A 89 9.76 0.97 17.25
CA ARG A 89 10.24 -0.41 17.15
C ARG A 89 9.11 -1.37 16.79
N THR A 90 7.97 -1.25 17.48
CA THR A 90 6.80 -2.11 17.26
C THR A 90 6.25 -1.97 15.82
N ILE A 91 6.11 -0.75 15.31
CA ILE A 91 5.65 -0.51 13.94
C ILE A 91 6.64 -1.10 12.94
N LEU A 92 7.93 -0.79 13.08
CA LEU A 92 8.96 -1.22 12.13
C LEU A 92 9.15 -2.74 12.12
N ASP A 93 9.07 -3.41 13.27
CA ASP A 93 9.16 -4.86 13.35
C ASP A 93 7.95 -5.55 12.71
N ASN A 94 6.75 -4.99 12.88
CA ASN A 94 5.56 -5.48 12.19
C ASN A 94 5.63 -5.26 10.68
N MET A 95 6.17 -4.12 10.21
CA MET A 95 6.38 -3.88 8.77
C MET A 95 7.39 -4.85 8.18
N ARG A 96 8.52 -5.09 8.85
CA ARG A 96 9.51 -6.10 8.43
C ARG A 96 8.92 -7.51 8.38
N LYS A 97 8.06 -7.85 9.33
CA LYS A 97 7.36 -9.13 9.32
C LYS A 97 6.42 -9.23 8.12
N LEU A 98 5.60 -8.20 7.87
CA LEU A 98 4.71 -8.14 6.71
C LEU A 98 5.50 -8.29 5.40
N GLU A 99 6.57 -7.52 5.23
CA GLU A 99 7.41 -7.57 4.02
C GLU A 99 8.00 -8.96 3.79
N LYS A 100 8.51 -9.62 4.83
CA LYS A 100 9.03 -11.00 4.74
C LYS A 100 7.96 -12.01 4.31
N GLU A 101 6.75 -11.91 4.84
CA GLU A 101 5.66 -12.80 4.45
C GLU A 101 5.23 -12.57 2.99
N LEU A 102 5.20 -11.31 2.54
CA LEU A 102 4.96 -10.99 1.14
C LEU A 102 6.06 -11.54 0.23
N PHE A 103 7.32 -11.46 0.66
CA PHE A 103 8.46 -12.00 -0.10
C PHE A 103 8.39 -13.51 -0.25
N LYS A 104 8.14 -14.25 0.85
CA LYS A 104 7.95 -15.71 0.81
C LYS A 104 6.82 -16.12 -0.12
N LYS A 105 5.72 -15.35 -0.12
CA LYS A 105 4.61 -15.58 -1.03
C LYS A 105 5.02 -15.40 -2.49
N MET A 106 5.84 -14.40 -2.81
CA MET A 106 6.38 -14.20 -4.15
C MET A 106 7.38 -15.28 -4.55
N GLU A 107 8.22 -15.77 -3.63
CA GLU A 107 9.08 -16.92 -3.88
C GLU A 107 8.25 -18.17 -4.21
N SER A 108 7.19 -18.42 -3.44
CA SER A 108 6.25 -19.53 -3.71
C SER A 108 5.58 -19.40 -5.09
N VAL A 109 5.15 -18.19 -5.47
CA VAL A 109 4.61 -17.89 -6.80
C VAL A 109 5.60 -18.23 -7.91
N LEU A 110 6.88 -17.93 -7.72
CA LEU A 110 7.94 -18.23 -8.69
C LEU A 110 8.31 -19.72 -8.73
N GLN A 111 8.05 -20.48 -7.65
CA GLN A 111 8.38 -21.91 -7.56
C GLN A 111 7.25 -22.83 -8.00
N ASN A 112 6.01 -22.53 -7.62
CA ASN A 112 4.90 -23.50 -7.68
C ASN A 112 4.13 -23.52 -9.00
N LYS A 113 4.43 -22.63 -9.95
CA LYS A 113 3.79 -22.46 -11.29
C LYS A 113 2.28 -22.25 -11.31
N HIS A 114 1.55 -22.65 -10.28
CA HIS A 114 0.12 -22.48 -10.14
C HIS A 114 -0.17 -21.15 -9.44
N LEU A 115 -0.90 -20.30 -10.14
CA LEU A 115 -1.22 -18.95 -9.72
C LEU A 115 -2.72 -18.89 -9.46
N ASP A 116 -3.10 -18.65 -8.21
CA ASP A 116 -4.47 -18.22 -7.92
C ASP A 116 -4.62 -16.76 -8.37
N MET A 117 -5.37 -16.58 -9.45
CA MET A 117 -5.56 -15.27 -10.09
C MET A 117 -6.29 -14.27 -9.17
N ASP A 118 -7.22 -14.74 -8.35
CA ASP A 118 -7.93 -13.88 -7.40
C ASP A 118 -7.00 -13.45 -6.26
N GLU A 119 -6.16 -14.38 -5.77
CA GLU A 119 -5.16 -14.06 -4.76
C GLU A 119 -4.15 -13.02 -5.27
N ILE A 120 -3.71 -13.15 -6.52
CA ILE A 120 -2.76 -12.23 -7.17
C ILE A 120 -3.39 -10.87 -7.45
N ALA A 121 -4.63 -10.84 -7.93
CA ALA A 121 -5.35 -9.60 -8.19
C ALA A 121 -5.55 -8.78 -6.90
N ASN A 122 -5.61 -9.45 -5.75
CA ASN A 122 -5.81 -8.83 -4.43
C ASN A 122 -4.52 -8.59 -3.64
N LEU A 123 -3.36 -9.05 -4.10
CA LEU A 123 -2.10 -9.00 -3.35
C LEU A 123 -1.71 -7.57 -2.95
N PHE A 124 -1.68 -6.65 -3.91
CA PHE A 124 -1.32 -5.25 -3.64
C PHE A 124 -2.34 -4.51 -2.75
N PRO A 125 -3.65 -4.50 -3.05
CA PRO A 125 -4.61 -3.80 -2.19
C PRO A 125 -4.70 -4.43 -0.79
N GLN A 126 -4.58 -5.75 -0.66
CA GLN A 126 -4.57 -6.39 0.66
C GLN A 126 -3.33 -6.01 1.47
N SER A 127 -2.14 -6.05 0.86
CA SER A 127 -0.90 -5.61 1.50
C SER A 127 -0.96 -4.15 1.95
N THR A 128 -1.66 -3.31 1.18
CA THR A 128 -1.91 -1.91 1.54
C THR A 128 -2.79 -1.78 2.78
N LYS A 129 -3.88 -2.56 2.86
CA LYS A 129 -4.75 -2.59 4.04
C LYS A 129 -4.02 -3.11 5.27
N ASP A 130 -3.15 -4.10 5.10
CA ASP A 130 -2.35 -4.68 6.17
C ASP A 130 -1.39 -3.64 6.75
N GLU A 131 -0.70 -2.88 5.90
CA GLU A 131 0.14 -1.75 6.31
C GLU A 131 -0.66 -0.66 7.05
N ILE A 132 -1.82 -0.25 6.51
CA ILE A 132 -2.70 0.73 7.18
C ILE A 132 -3.12 0.24 8.56
N ARG A 133 -3.43 -1.05 8.70
CA ARG A 133 -3.83 -1.66 9.97
C ARG A 133 -2.69 -1.63 10.99
N ILE A 134 -1.45 -1.88 10.57
CA ILE A 134 -0.27 -1.75 11.44
C ILE A 134 -0.12 -0.29 11.91
N TYR A 135 -0.27 0.69 11.03
CA TYR A 135 -0.23 2.11 11.42
C TYR A 135 -1.31 2.44 12.44
N LYS A 136 -2.58 2.15 12.12
CA LYS A 136 -3.71 2.49 12.99
C LYS A 136 -3.61 1.89 14.37
N ALA A 137 -3.22 0.61 14.46
CA ALA A 137 -3.06 -0.10 15.74
C ALA A 137 -2.03 0.55 16.69
N ASN A 138 -1.13 1.39 16.19
CA ASN A 138 -0.09 2.04 16.99
C ASN A 138 -0.30 3.57 17.12
N ILE A 139 -1.17 4.15 16.29
CA ILE A 139 -1.58 5.57 16.37
C ILE A 139 -2.70 5.74 17.40
N THR A 140 -3.70 4.85 17.43
CA THR A 140 -4.91 5.00 18.28
C THR A 140 -4.80 4.38 19.67
N SER A 141 -3.72 3.64 19.96
CA SER A 141 -3.42 3.04 21.27
C SER A 141 -2.58 3.95 22.13
#